data_AF-A0A2V6Z191-F1
#
_entry.id   AF-A0A2V6Z191-F1
#
_cell.length_a   1.000
_cell.length_b   1.000
_cell.length_c   1.000
_cell.angle_alpha   90.00
_cell.angle_beta   90.00
_cell.angle_gamma   90.00
#
_symmetry.space_group_name_H-M   'P 1'
#
loop_
_entity.id
_entity.type
_entity.pdbx_description
1 polymer ?
#
loop_
_entity_poly.entity_id
_entity_poly.type
_entity_poly.pdbx_seq_one_letter_code
_entity_poly.pdbx_strand_id
1 'polypeptide(L)'
;MTPLPQLGRDEFVDVVVQVAERDPSIARILLEICGLDGAVRASALDLIGAHLRIHAPAGDVLDCVAALKHDEVARRIAERLGPA
;
A
#
# COMPACT_ATOMS: atom_id res chain seq x y z
N MET A 1 -25.96 0.85 -2.42
CA MET A 1 -24.51 0.61 -2.22
C MET A 1 -23.89 1.95 -1.88
N THR A 2 -23.56 2.18 -0.62
CA THR A 2 -22.91 3.42 -0.18
C THR A 2 -21.46 3.36 -0.68
N PRO A 3 -20.96 4.34 -1.45
CA PRO A 3 -19.55 4.35 -1.82
C PRO A 3 -18.73 4.44 -0.53
N LEU A 4 -17.72 3.58 -0.41
CA LEU A 4 -16.76 3.66 0.69
C LEU A 4 -16.13 5.07 0.67
N PRO A 5 -15.92 5.70 1.83
CA PRO A 5 -15.22 6.97 1.88
C PRO A 5 -13.87 6.83 1.19
N GLN A 6 -13.51 7.78 0.32
CA GLN A 6 -12.16 7.85 -0.19
C GLN A 6 -11.26 8.22 0.98
N LEU A 7 -10.53 7.23 1.51
CA LEU A 7 -9.58 7.42 2.60
C LEU A 7 -8.56 8.47 2.15
N GLY A 8 -8.31 9.47 2.99
CA GLY A 8 -7.19 10.38 2.80
C GLY A 8 -5.87 9.59 2.82
N ARG A 9 -4.80 10.10 2.19
CA ARG A 9 -3.49 9.40 2.19
C ARG A 9 -3.00 9.03 3.59
N ASP A 10 -3.28 9.84 4.60
CA ASP A 10 -2.90 9.58 5.99
C ASP A 10 -3.74 8.47 6.63
N GLU A 11 -5.04 8.45 6.37
CA GLU A 11 -5.94 7.40 6.82
C GLU A 11 -5.58 6.04 6.19
N PHE A 12 -5.11 6.05 4.93
CA PHE A 12 -4.55 4.88 4.26
C PHE A 12 -3.32 4.33 4.98
N VAL A 13 -2.35 5.19 5.32
CA VAL A 13 -1.15 4.78 6.07
C VAL A 13 -1.56 4.15 7.41
N ASP A 14 -2.50 4.76 8.13
CA ASP A 14 -2.98 4.25 9.41
C ASP A 14 -3.58 2.85 9.29
N VAL A 15 -4.44 2.62 8.30
CA VAL A 15 -5.07 1.30 8.06
C VAL A 15 -4.03 0.24 7.68
N VAL A 16 -3.10 0.57 6.78
CA VAL A 16 -2.04 -0.35 6.35
C VAL A 16 -1.15 -0.74 7.53
N VAL A 17 -0.77 0.23 8.37
CA VAL A 17 0.03 -0.02 9.57
C VAL A 17 -0.73 -0.87 10.58
N GLN A 18 -2.02 -0.61 10.83
CA GLN A 18 -2.84 -1.43 11.73
C GLN A 18 -2.95 -2.90 11.29
N VAL A 19 -3.03 -3.16 9.98
CA VAL A 19 -3.05 -4.54 9.46
C VAL A 19 -1.69 -5.20 9.64
N ALA A 20 -0.61 -4.47 9.36
CA ALA A 20 0.76 -4.95 9.53
C ALA A 20 1.10 -5.26 11.00
N GLU A 21 0.63 -4.46 11.95
CA GLU A 21 0.82 -4.70 13.39
C GLU A 21 0.16 -6.00 13.88
N ARG A 22 -0.90 -6.45 13.20
CA ARG A 22 -1.61 -7.69 13.54
C ARG A 22 -0.92 -8.94 13.01
N ASP A 23 -0.09 -8.81 11.98
CA ASP A 23 0.57 -9.93 11.32
C ASP A 23 2.01 -9.56 10.88
N PRO A 24 3.04 -10.11 11.56
CA PRO A 24 4.44 -9.85 11.23
C PRO A 24 4.84 -10.22 9.80
N SER A 25 4.16 -11.21 9.18
CA SER A 25 4.44 -11.58 7.79
C SER A 25 4.00 -10.50 6.82
N ILE A 26 2.88 -9.83 7.10
CA ILE A 26 2.39 -8.68 6.32
C ILE A 26 3.32 -7.49 6.52
N ALA A 27 3.74 -7.21 7.76
CA ALA A 27 4.68 -6.13 8.05
C ALA A 27 5.99 -6.30 7.26
N ARG A 28 6.53 -7.52 7.22
CA ARG A 28 7.74 -7.84 6.45
C ARG A 28 7.58 -7.57 4.96
N ILE A 29 6.50 -8.08 4.34
CA ILE A 29 6.25 -7.88 2.91
C ILE A 29 6.10 -6.38 2.59
N LEU A 30 5.38 -5.64 3.43
CA LEU A 30 5.23 -4.19 3.27
C LEU A 30 6.57 -3.45 3.36
N LEU A 31 7.43 -3.83 4.29
CA LEU A 31 8.79 -3.28 4.40
C LEU A 31 9.65 -3.62 3.17
N GLU A 32 9.55 -4.84 2.64
CA GLU A 32 10.24 -5.23 1.40
C GLU A 32 9.77 -4.39 0.21
N ILE A 33 8.45 -4.15 0.07
CA ILE A 33 7.89 -3.28 -0.97
C ILE A 33 8.35 -1.82 -0.78
N CYS A 34 8.29 -1.30 0.44
CA CYS A 34 8.70 0.08 0.74
C CYS A 34 10.20 0.30 0.58
N GLY A 35 11.01 -0.77 0.75
CA GLY A 35 12.46 -0.76 0.56
C GLY A 35 12.91 -0.80 -0.91
N LEU A 36 12.00 -1.05 -1.86
CA LEU A 36 12.31 -0.94 -3.28
C LEU A 36 12.65 0.51 -3.66
N ASP A 37 13.48 0.68 -4.70
CA ASP A 37 13.63 1.96 -5.37
C ASP A 37 12.26 2.53 -5.79
N GLY A 38 12.06 3.83 -5.64
CA GLY A 38 10.76 4.48 -5.85
C GLY A 38 10.21 4.28 -7.26
N ALA A 39 11.06 4.37 -8.28
CA ALA A 39 10.64 4.17 -9.67
C ALA A 39 10.31 2.69 -9.96
N VAL A 40 11.09 1.77 -9.39
CA VAL A 40 10.83 0.33 -9.47
C VAL A 40 9.51 -0.03 -8.78
N ARG A 41 9.29 0.45 -7.54
CA ARG A 41 8.05 0.24 -6.79
C ARG A 41 6.85 0.75 -7.55
N ALA A 42 6.90 2.01 -8.03
CA ALA A 42 5.79 2.61 -8.74
C ALA A 42 5.43 1.82 -10.02
N SER A 43 6.44 1.39 -10.78
CA SER A 43 6.25 0.61 -12.00
C SER A 43 5.69 -0.79 -11.73
N ALA A 44 6.18 -1.48 -10.69
CA ALA A 44 5.66 -2.78 -10.27
C ALA A 44 4.19 -2.69 -9.82
N LEU A 45 3.85 -1.67 -9.03
CA LEU A 45 2.50 -1.42 -8.56
C LEU A 45 1.55 -1.00 -9.70
N ASP A 46 2.04 -0.34 -10.75
CA ASP A 46 1.24 -0.07 -11.94
C ASP A 46 0.86 -1.35 -12.69
N LEU A 47 1.78 -2.30 -12.83
CA LEU A 47 1.51 -3.62 -13.43
C LEU A 47 0.48 -4.41 -12.60
N ILE A 48 0.66 -4.44 -11.27
CA ILE A 48 -0.27 -5.10 -10.36
C ILE A 48 -1.65 -4.44 -10.44
N GLY A 49 -1.70 -3.10 -10.39
CA GLY A 49 -2.95 -2.34 -10.50
C GLY A 49 -3.68 -2.59 -11.83
N ALA A 50 -2.95 -2.72 -12.95
CA ALA A 50 -3.55 -3.09 -14.23
C ALA A 50 -4.14 -4.50 -14.20
N HIS A 51 -3.42 -5.48 -13.63
CA HIS A 51 -3.90 -6.85 -13.48
C HIS A 51 -5.16 -6.93 -12.61
N LEU A 52 -5.16 -6.24 -11.46
CA LEU A 52 -6.30 -6.22 -10.53
C LEU A 52 -7.54 -5.61 -11.16
N ARG A 53 -7.43 -4.54 -11.96
CA ARG A 53 -8.59 -3.96 -12.66
C ARG A 53 -9.29 -4.95 -13.60
N ILE A 54 -8.54 -5.91 -14.15
CA ILE A 54 -9.08 -6.91 -15.09
C ILE A 54 -9.68 -8.10 -14.33
N HIS A 55 -9.01 -8.56 -13.27
CA HIS A 55 -9.33 -9.86 -12.66
C HIS A 55 -10.00 -9.78 -11.29
N ALA A 56 -9.86 -8.67 -10.56
CA ALA A 56 -10.39 -8.49 -9.22
C ALA A 56 -10.56 -6.98 -8.88
N PRO A 57 -11.51 -6.27 -9.53
CA PRO A 57 -11.69 -4.84 -9.33
C PRO A 57 -12.33 -4.55 -7.96
N ALA A 58 -11.50 -4.47 -6.93
CA ALA A 58 -11.84 -4.00 -5.60
C ALA A 58 -11.26 -2.58 -5.43
N GLY A 59 -12.13 -1.58 -5.26
CA GLY A 59 -11.74 -0.16 -5.26
C GLY A 59 -10.74 0.18 -4.16
N ASP A 60 -10.97 -0.34 -2.96
CA ASP A 60 -10.09 -0.23 -1.80
C ASP A 60 -8.68 -0.78 -2.04
N VAL A 61 -8.56 -1.94 -2.70
CA VAL A 61 -7.26 -2.53 -3.06
C VAL A 61 -6.54 -1.66 -4.09
N LEU A 62 -7.26 -1.15 -5.08
CA LEU A 62 -6.68 -0.28 -6.11
C LEU A 62 -6.20 1.06 -5.54
N ASP A 63 -6.95 1.63 -4.60
CA ASP A 63 -6.57 2.85 -3.89
C ASP A 63 -5.33 2.61 -3.00
N CYS A 64 -5.23 1.45 -2.35
CA CYS A 64 -4.05 1.02 -1.59
C CYS A 64 -2.80 0.92 -2.49
N VAL A 65 -2.95 0.25 -3.64
CA VAL A 65 -1.87 0.13 -4.65
C VAL A 65 -1.46 1.52 -5.13
N ALA A 66 -2.42 2.40 -5.42
CA ALA A 66 -2.13 3.77 -5.85
C ALA A 66 -1.40 4.57 -4.78
N ALA A 67 -1.78 4.44 -3.50
CA ALA A 67 -1.14 5.12 -2.39
C ALA A 67 0.33 4.68 -2.22
N LEU A 68 0.61 3.37 -2.29
CA LEU A 68 1.96 2.80 -2.13
C LEU A 68 2.95 3.22 -3.22
N LYS A 69 2.47 3.72 -4.36
CA LYS A 69 3.35 4.29 -5.41
C LYS A 69 4.05 5.57 -4.95
N HIS A 70 3.49 6.30 -4.01
CA HIS A 70 4.04 7.57 -3.56
C HIS A 70 5.15 7.35 -2.53
N ASP A 71 6.33 7.89 -2.81
CA ASP A 71 7.51 7.73 -1.93
C ASP A 71 7.26 8.21 -0.50
N GLU A 72 6.51 9.29 -0.34
CA GLU A 72 6.16 9.80 0.99
C GLU A 72 5.29 8.81 1.79
N VAL A 73 4.37 8.10 1.12
CA VAL A 73 3.53 7.08 1.77
C VAL A 73 4.38 5.88 2.16
N ALA A 74 5.22 5.40 1.25
CA ALA A 74 6.13 4.28 1.52
C ALA A 74 7.10 4.61 2.66
N ARG A 75 7.65 5.83 2.69
CA ARG A 75 8.53 6.31 3.77
C ARG A 75 7.81 6.31 5.12
N ARG A 76 6.60 6.86 5.20
CA ARG A 76 5.82 6.90 6.46
C ARG A 76 5.48 5.51 6.97
N ILE A 77 5.13 4.59 6.08
CA ILE A 77 4.87 3.18 6.46
C ILE A 77 6.14 2.55 7.03
N ALA A 78 7.28 2.70 6.35
CA ALA A 78 8.55 2.15 6.81
C ALA A 78 8.98 2.75 8.17
N GLU A 79 8.81 4.06 8.36
CA GLU A 79 9.12 4.74 9.62
C GLU A 79 8.26 4.23 10.79
N ARG A 80 6.98 3.93 10.54
CA ARG A 80 6.06 3.45 11.58
C ARG A 80 6.22 1.97 11.91
N LEU A 81 6.48 1.13 10.90
CA LEU A 81 6.70 -0.30 11.13
C LEU A 81 8.07 -0.59 11.73
N GLY A 82 9.02 0.34 11.60
CA GLY A 82 10.38 0.17 12.10
C GLY A 82 11.19 -0.83 11.26
N PRO A 83 12.46 -1.09 11.63
CA PRO A 83 13.28 -2.08 10.96
C PRO A 83 12.72 -3.50 11.17
N ALA A 84 12.69 -4.29 10.08
CA ALA A 84 12.34 -5.70 10.09
C ALA A 84 13.34 -6.57 10.87
#